data_AF-A0AAE8MK10-F1
#
_entry.id   AF-A0AAE8MK10-F1
#
_cell.length_a   1.000
_cell.length_b   1.000
_cell.length_c   1.000
_cell.angle_alpha   90.00
_cell.angle_beta   90.00
_cell.angle_gamma   90.00
#
_symmetry.space_group_name_H-M   'P 1'
#
loop_
_entity.id
_entity.type
_entity.pdbx_description
1 polymer ?
#
loop_
_entity_poly.entity_id
_entity_poly.type
_entity_poly.pdbx_seq_one_letter_code
_entity_poly.pdbx_strand_id
1 'polypeptide(L)'
;MPADVNDADISNDQILQPSTQPTQMSVIIFKISLFRLSARICKELSDATPLTEGRLVALDAEIASEQERWASIFLVDGAPSLLDSFSYALWCGLEVYAHQLYLLLHRPFSRPTNPPLHRPESRQKCITSSLVLLDIHRKWMELPRFHSYRWYAYGVVGSCALHGAVTLASSLLEQTDQEINLSTHRKVFDAAVLRFNKLQERSSLYVKAYPVLRQLQTMLSAESLSSSSKAAQEFGTYFDDWIDNVQWLDPESIDWNFWDEILKSELSEVPS
;
A
#
# COMPACT_ATOMS: atom_id res chain seq x y z
N MET A 1 4.71 -25.29 -13.28
CA MET A 1 3.76 -24.60 -12.39
C MET A 1 2.74 -25.64 -11.94
N PRO A 2 2.21 -25.57 -10.71
CA PRO A 2 1.16 -26.51 -10.29
C PRO A 2 -0.08 -26.34 -11.18
N ALA A 3 -0.87 -27.40 -11.33
CA ALA A 3 -2.10 -27.38 -12.12
C ALA A 3 -3.17 -26.52 -11.43
N ASP A 4 -3.95 -25.77 -12.21
CA ASP A 4 -5.03 -24.91 -11.72
C ASP A 4 -6.32 -25.72 -11.52
N VAL A 5 -6.30 -26.60 -10.52
CA VAL A 5 -7.42 -27.50 -10.18
C VAL A 5 -7.55 -27.58 -8.65
N ASN A 6 -8.76 -27.67 -8.10
CA ASN A 6 -8.90 -27.91 -6.66
C ASN A 6 -8.54 -29.37 -6.35
N ASP A 7 -8.09 -29.65 -5.13
CA ASP A 7 -7.82 -31.02 -4.68
C ASP A 7 -9.07 -31.91 -4.77
N ALA A 8 -10.27 -31.33 -4.64
CA ALA A 8 -11.54 -32.02 -4.82
C ALA A 8 -11.82 -32.45 -6.27
N ASP A 9 -11.15 -31.84 -7.24
CA ASP A 9 -11.30 -32.09 -8.67
C ASP A 9 -10.26 -33.11 -9.21
N ILE A 10 -9.42 -33.63 -8.31
CA ILE A 10 -8.39 -34.64 -8.61
C ILE A 10 -8.92 -36.01 -8.18
N SER A 11 -9.17 -36.89 -9.15
CA SER A 11 -9.48 -38.30 -8.90
C SER A 11 -8.25 -39.17 -9.20
N ASN A 12 -8.21 -40.41 -8.68
CA ASN A 12 -7.07 -41.33 -8.85
C ASN A 12 -6.69 -41.57 -10.33
N ASP A 13 -7.62 -41.42 -11.27
CA ASP A 13 -7.42 -41.75 -12.69
C ASP A 13 -7.55 -40.54 -13.64
N GLN A 14 -7.95 -39.36 -13.15
CA GLN A 14 -8.15 -38.17 -14.00
C GLN A 14 -8.18 -36.85 -13.23
N ILE A 15 -7.63 -35.81 -13.86
CA ILE A 15 -7.77 -34.41 -13.47
C ILE A 15 -8.93 -33.83 -14.28
N LEU A 16 -9.97 -33.33 -13.62
CA LEU A 16 -11.11 -32.70 -14.29
C LEU A 16 -10.69 -31.37 -14.96
N GLN A 17 -11.48 -30.90 -15.93
CA GLN A 17 -11.20 -29.61 -16.56
C GLN A 17 -11.19 -28.49 -15.50
N PRO A 18 -10.27 -27.51 -15.61
CA PRO A 18 -10.22 -26.37 -14.70
C PRO A 18 -11.57 -25.67 -14.62
N SER A 19 -12.03 -25.40 -13.40
CA SER A 19 -13.24 -24.61 -13.17
C SER A 19 -13.07 -23.21 -13.80
N THR A 20 -14.13 -22.68 -14.39
CA THR A 20 -14.18 -21.27 -14.81
C THR A 20 -14.32 -20.30 -13.64
N GLN A 21 -14.43 -20.83 -12.41
CA GLN A 21 -14.47 -20.07 -11.17
C GLN A 21 -13.12 -20.13 -10.46
N PRO A 22 -12.76 -19.10 -9.66
CA PRO A 22 -11.49 -19.07 -8.96
C PRO A 22 -11.31 -20.30 -8.06
N THR A 23 -10.28 -21.09 -8.32
CA THR A 23 -9.90 -22.21 -7.44
C THR A 23 -8.95 -21.70 -6.34
N GLN A 24 -8.78 -22.49 -5.27
CA GLN A 24 -7.73 -22.18 -4.29
C GLN A 24 -6.34 -22.15 -4.96
N MET A 25 -6.14 -22.98 -5.97
CA MET A 25 -4.90 -23.05 -6.75
C MET A 25 -4.69 -21.83 -7.64
N SER A 26 -5.75 -21.26 -8.26
CA SER A 26 -5.65 -20.03 -9.04
C SER A 26 -5.07 -18.90 -8.18
N VAL A 27 -5.56 -18.75 -6.94
CA VAL A 27 -5.05 -17.73 -6.00
C VAL A 27 -3.59 -17.97 -5.64
N ILE A 28 -3.19 -19.21 -5.40
CA ILE A 28 -1.79 -19.55 -5.10
C ILE A 28 -0.89 -19.18 -6.30
N ILE A 29 -1.33 -19.49 -7.52
CA ILE A 29 -0.60 -19.13 -8.75
C ILE A 29 -0.44 -17.61 -8.86
N PHE A 30 -1.51 -16.83 -8.62
CA PHE A 30 -1.43 -15.36 -8.62
C PHE A 30 -0.46 -14.83 -7.57
N LYS A 31 -0.50 -15.35 -6.34
CA LYS A 31 0.43 -14.96 -5.27
C LYS A 31 1.88 -15.29 -5.62
N ILE A 32 2.15 -16.45 -6.23
CA ILE A 32 3.51 -16.81 -6.69
C ILE A 32 3.98 -15.86 -7.79
N SER A 33 3.13 -15.52 -8.76
CA SER A 33 3.45 -14.52 -9.78
C SER A 33 3.82 -13.18 -9.15
N LEU A 34 3.00 -12.69 -8.22
CA LEU A 34 3.23 -11.42 -7.52
C LEU A 34 4.51 -11.43 -6.68
N PHE A 35 4.82 -12.55 -6.01
CA PHE A 35 6.07 -12.71 -5.27
C PHE A 35 7.30 -12.69 -6.20
N ARG A 36 7.20 -13.31 -7.38
CA ARG A 36 8.29 -13.24 -8.38
C ARG A 36 8.46 -11.83 -8.93
N LEU A 37 7.36 -11.10 -9.11
CA LEU A 37 7.40 -9.71 -9.55
C LEU A 37 7.99 -8.81 -8.46
N SER A 38 7.62 -9.01 -7.19
CA SER A 38 8.19 -8.29 -6.05
C SER A 38 9.70 -8.48 -5.95
N ALA A 39 10.19 -9.73 -6.04
CA ALA A 39 11.61 -10.03 -6.01
C ALA A 39 12.40 -9.36 -7.15
N ARG A 40 11.81 -9.31 -8.36
CA ARG A 40 12.42 -8.62 -9.51
C ARG A 40 12.46 -7.10 -9.32
N ILE A 41 11.37 -6.51 -8.84
CA ILE A 41 11.30 -5.07 -8.52
C ILE A 41 12.36 -4.72 -7.46
N CYS A 42 12.40 -5.46 -6.35
CA CYS A 42 13.38 -5.21 -5.29
C CYS A 42 14.81 -5.32 -5.79
N LYS A 43 15.11 -6.30 -6.66
CA LYS A 43 16.44 -6.45 -7.26
C LYS A 43 16.81 -5.21 -8.08
N GLU A 44 15.95 -4.81 -9.02
CA GLU A 44 16.23 -3.69 -9.92
C GLU A 44 16.32 -2.35 -9.16
N LEU A 45 15.58 -2.18 -8.07
CA LEU A 45 15.67 -0.99 -7.20
C LEU A 45 16.91 -0.99 -6.30
N SER A 46 17.49 -2.16 -6.02
CA SER A 46 18.71 -2.29 -5.19
C SER A 46 20.00 -2.28 -6.03
N ASP A 47 19.89 -2.39 -7.35
CA ASP A 47 21.03 -2.45 -8.25
C ASP A 47 21.73 -1.09 -8.33
N ALA A 48 23.07 -1.11 -8.47
CA ALA A 48 23.89 0.11 -8.55
C ALA A 48 23.61 0.95 -9.82
N THR A 49 22.97 0.34 -10.83
CA THR A 49 22.57 1.04 -12.04
C THR A 49 21.13 1.52 -11.87
N PRO A 50 20.85 2.82 -12.06
CA PRO A 50 19.49 3.34 -11.95
C PRO A 50 18.52 2.63 -12.89
N LEU A 51 17.33 2.29 -12.38
CA LEU A 51 16.25 1.73 -13.18
C LEU A 51 15.88 2.70 -14.31
N THR A 52 15.95 2.22 -15.54
CA THR A 52 15.57 3.02 -16.73
C THR A 52 14.06 3.17 -16.83
N GLU A 53 13.61 4.26 -17.47
CA GLU A 53 12.19 4.51 -17.72
C GLU A 53 11.49 3.37 -18.49
N GLY A 54 12.15 2.82 -19.52
CA GLY A 54 11.59 1.69 -20.27
C GLY A 54 11.39 0.45 -19.40
N ARG A 55 12.27 0.20 -18.43
CA ARG A 55 12.12 -0.90 -17.47
C ARG A 55 11.07 -0.63 -16.41
N LEU A 56 10.95 0.62 -15.94
CA LEU A 56 9.86 1.06 -15.06
C LEU A 56 8.49 0.80 -15.70
N VAL A 57 8.30 1.24 -16.95
CA VAL A 57 7.05 1.05 -17.70
C VAL A 57 6.76 -0.44 -17.94
N ALA A 58 7.79 -1.24 -18.23
CA ALA A 58 7.62 -2.69 -18.41
C ALA A 58 7.15 -3.38 -17.10
N LEU A 59 7.73 -3.03 -15.96
CA LEU A 59 7.34 -3.58 -14.67
C LEU A 59 5.92 -3.13 -14.26
N ASP A 60 5.55 -1.87 -14.51
CA ASP A 60 4.18 -1.37 -14.29
C ASP A 60 3.16 -2.18 -15.11
N ALA A 61 3.46 -2.40 -16.39
CA ALA A 61 2.62 -3.20 -17.29
C ALA A 61 2.52 -4.68 -16.86
N GLU A 62 3.59 -5.26 -16.30
CA GLU A 62 3.54 -6.62 -15.75
C GLU A 62 2.62 -6.70 -14.52
N ILE A 63 2.61 -5.69 -13.63
CA ILE A 63 1.66 -5.63 -12.51
C ILE A 63 0.22 -5.55 -13.02
N ALA A 64 -0.03 -4.67 -14.00
CA ALA A 64 -1.35 -4.48 -14.61
C ALA A 64 -1.85 -5.76 -15.31
N SER A 65 -0.98 -6.47 -16.02
CA SER A 65 -1.33 -7.72 -16.69
C SER A 65 -1.72 -8.81 -15.69
N GLU A 66 -1.07 -8.91 -14.54
CA GLU A 66 -1.50 -9.84 -13.49
C GLU A 66 -2.86 -9.43 -12.89
N GLN A 67 -3.11 -8.13 -12.69
CA GLN A 67 -4.43 -7.61 -12.30
C GLN A 67 -5.54 -8.01 -13.28
N GLU A 68 -5.32 -7.82 -14.58
CA GLU A 68 -6.25 -8.23 -15.63
C GLU A 68 -6.46 -9.76 -15.63
N ARG A 69 -5.40 -10.52 -15.37
CA ARG A 69 -5.45 -11.99 -15.35
C ARG A 69 -6.38 -12.49 -14.26
N TRP A 70 -6.28 -12.01 -13.03
CA TRP A 70 -7.24 -12.42 -12.00
C TRP A 70 -8.61 -11.77 -12.17
N ALA A 71 -8.70 -10.56 -12.73
CA ALA A 71 -9.97 -9.91 -13.09
C ALA A 71 -10.83 -10.78 -13.98
N SER A 72 -10.23 -11.37 -15.02
CA SER A 72 -10.95 -12.25 -15.94
C SER A 72 -11.46 -13.55 -15.31
N ILE A 73 -10.91 -13.97 -14.17
CA ILE A 73 -11.33 -15.19 -13.45
C ILE A 73 -12.38 -14.88 -12.37
N PHE A 74 -12.18 -13.81 -11.60
CA PHE A 74 -13.05 -13.49 -10.47
C PHE A 74 -14.27 -12.66 -10.87
N LEU A 75 -14.14 -11.72 -11.82
CA LEU A 75 -15.19 -10.75 -12.07
C LEU A 75 -16.11 -11.19 -13.21
N VAL A 76 -17.37 -11.47 -12.88
CA VAL A 76 -18.45 -11.58 -13.87
C VAL A 76 -18.92 -10.15 -14.19
N ASP A 77 -18.88 -9.78 -15.48
CA ASP A 77 -19.23 -8.44 -15.98
C ASP A 77 -18.47 -7.28 -15.31
N GLY A 78 -17.26 -7.54 -14.79
CA GLY A 78 -16.41 -6.54 -14.15
C GLY A 78 -16.87 -6.10 -12.76
N ALA A 79 -17.85 -6.78 -12.14
CA ALA A 79 -18.44 -6.36 -10.86
C ALA A 79 -18.01 -7.27 -9.67
N PRO A 80 -17.16 -6.78 -8.76
CA PRO A 80 -16.75 -7.54 -7.56
C PRO A 80 -17.88 -7.77 -6.56
N SER A 81 -18.97 -7.01 -6.66
CA SER A 81 -20.12 -7.09 -5.74
C SER A 81 -20.87 -8.43 -5.83
N LEU A 82 -20.72 -9.15 -6.95
CA LEU A 82 -21.37 -10.43 -7.21
C LEU A 82 -20.63 -11.63 -6.59
N LEU A 83 -19.39 -11.41 -6.12
CA LEU A 83 -18.61 -12.44 -5.43
C LEU A 83 -19.23 -12.78 -4.07
N ASP A 84 -19.04 -14.02 -3.62
CA ASP A 84 -19.32 -14.42 -2.24
C ASP A 84 -18.27 -13.85 -1.26
N SER A 85 -18.50 -13.94 0.05
CA SER A 85 -17.62 -13.31 1.05
C SER A 85 -16.17 -13.78 0.95
N PHE A 86 -15.97 -15.07 0.69
CA PHE A 86 -14.65 -15.67 0.59
C PHE A 86 -13.92 -15.21 -0.68
N SER A 87 -14.54 -15.33 -1.86
CA SER A 87 -13.92 -14.94 -3.13
C SER A 87 -13.64 -13.44 -3.18
N TYR A 88 -14.53 -12.62 -2.61
CA TYR A 88 -14.28 -11.19 -2.51
C TYR A 88 -13.10 -10.85 -1.58
N ALA A 89 -12.90 -11.61 -0.50
CA ALA A 89 -11.75 -11.44 0.37
C ALA A 89 -10.45 -11.81 -0.38
N LEU A 90 -10.45 -12.91 -1.12
CA LEU A 90 -9.31 -13.33 -1.94
C LEU A 90 -8.97 -12.29 -3.01
N TRP A 91 -9.98 -11.80 -3.73
CA TRP A 91 -9.88 -10.70 -4.68
C TRP A 91 -9.21 -9.47 -4.07
N CYS A 92 -9.77 -8.95 -2.97
CA CYS A 92 -9.21 -7.79 -2.29
C CYS A 92 -7.78 -8.04 -1.78
N GLY A 93 -7.44 -9.28 -1.40
CA GLY A 93 -6.09 -9.65 -1.04
C GLY A 93 -5.11 -9.52 -2.20
N LEU A 94 -5.48 -9.98 -3.39
CA LEU A 94 -4.65 -9.82 -4.61
C LEU A 94 -4.46 -8.35 -4.99
N GLU A 95 -5.54 -7.56 -4.92
CA GLU A 95 -5.47 -6.11 -5.15
C GLU A 95 -4.52 -5.40 -4.16
N VAL A 96 -4.50 -5.82 -2.90
CA VAL A 96 -3.56 -5.28 -1.89
C VAL A 96 -2.12 -5.52 -2.32
N TYR A 97 -1.79 -6.71 -2.78
CA TYR A 97 -0.44 -7.01 -3.24
C TYR A 97 -0.07 -6.20 -4.49
N ALA A 98 -0.97 -6.09 -5.48
CA ALA A 98 -0.70 -5.29 -6.69
C ALA A 98 -0.40 -3.82 -6.35
N HIS A 99 -1.24 -3.20 -5.52
CA HIS A 99 -1.03 -1.82 -5.13
C HIS A 99 0.19 -1.63 -4.24
N GLN A 100 0.55 -2.62 -3.43
CA GLN A 100 1.83 -2.62 -2.71
C GLN A 100 3.02 -2.61 -3.68
N LEU A 101 2.96 -3.36 -4.78
CA LEU A 101 4.00 -3.36 -5.81
C LEU A 101 4.09 -2.04 -6.57
N TYR A 102 2.95 -1.41 -6.91
CA TYR A 102 2.98 -0.08 -7.51
C TYR A 102 3.63 0.94 -6.59
N LEU A 103 3.33 0.92 -5.29
CA LEU A 103 3.99 1.82 -4.34
C LEU A 103 5.50 1.59 -4.29
N LEU A 104 5.95 0.33 -4.22
CA LEU A 104 7.39 0.00 -4.24
C LEU A 104 8.07 0.48 -5.52
N LEU A 105 7.46 0.23 -6.68
CA LEU A 105 8.04 0.52 -7.98
C LEU A 105 8.14 2.02 -8.27
N HIS A 106 7.09 2.78 -7.99
CA HIS A 106 6.97 4.17 -8.44
C HIS A 106 7.51 5.20 -7.46
N ARG A 107 7.56 4.87 -6.18
CA ARG A 107 7.88 5.83 -5.13
C ARG A 107 9.26 6.49 -5.25
N PRO A 108 10.34 5.82 -5.68
CA PRO A 108 11.63 6.48 -5.92
C PRO A 108 11.55 7.62 -6.96
N PHE A 109 10.54 7.59 -7.82
CA PHE A 109 10.32 8.53 -8.92
C PHE A 109 9.17 9.52 -8.65
N SER A 110 8.47 9.42 -7.51
CA SER A 110 7.26 10.22 -7.27
C SER A 110 7.54 11.63 -6.76
N ARG A 111 8.72 11.88 -6.19
CA ARG A 111 8.99 13.09 -5.40
C ARG A 111 9.60 14.22 -6.24
N PRO A 112 9.03 15.45 -6.25
CA PRO A 112 9.59 16.59 -6.98
C PRO A 112 10.95 17.06 -6.47
N THR A 113 11.27 16.75 -5.20
CA THR A 113 12.54 17.08 -4.53
C THR A 113 13.75 16.37 -5.14
N ASN A 114 13.54 15.38 -6.02
CA ASN A 114 14.56 14.73 -6.82
C ASN A 114 14.30 14.91 -8.34
N PRO A 115 14.51 16.12 -8.90
CA PRO A 115 14.12 16.44 -10.28
C PRO A 115 14.66 15.50 -11.37
N PRO A 116 15.91 14.98 -11.30
CA PRO A 116 16.42 14.06 -12.32
C PRO A 116 15.64 12.74 -12.42
N LEU A 117 15.09 12.25 -11.31
CA LEU A 117 14.32 11.00 -11.24
C LEU A 117 12.82 11.24 -11.21
N HIS A 118 12.37 12.47 -10.98
CA HIS A 118 10.96 12.78 -10.84
C HIS A 118 10.18 12.44 -12.12
N ARG A 119 9.05 11.74 -11.93
CA ARG A 119 8.08 11.38 -12.94
C ARG A 119 6.66 11.68 -12.41
N PRO A 120 5.92 12.62 -13.02
CA PRO A 120 4.54 12.92 -12.61
C PRO A 120 3.61 11.70 -12.63
N GLU A 121 3.79 10.79 -13.59
CA GLU A 121 3.01 9.56 -13.73
C GLU A 121 3.23 8.62 -12.55
N SER A 122 4.48 8.49 -12.09
CA SER A 122 4.82 7.71 -10.90
C SER A 122 4.16 8.28 -9.65
N ARG A 123 4.16 9.61 -9.50
CA ARG A 123 3.45 10.27 -8.41
C ARG A 123 1.94 10.00 -8.45
N GLN A 124 1.33 10.12 -9.62
CA GLN A 124 -0.10 9.82 -9.78
C GLN A 124 -0.41 8.35 -9.46
N LYS A 125 0.48 7.42 -9.85
CA LYS A 125 0.35 5.99 -9.52
C LYS A 125 0.46 5.73 -8.02
N CYS A 126 1.39 6.40 -7.33
CA CYS A 126 1.52 6.35 -5.88
C CYS A 126 0.24 6.84 -5.18
N ILE A 127 -0.26 8.03 -5.53
CA ILE A 127 -1.50 8.58 -4.97
C ILE A 127 -2.67 7.61 -5.20
N THR A 128 -2.85 7.15 -6.44
CA THR A 128 -3.95 6.25 -6.80
C THR A 128 -3.88 4.95 -6.00
N SER A 129 -2.69 4.34 -5.91
CA SER A 129 -2.50 3.08 -5.19
C SER A 129 -2.68 3.23 -3.69
N SER A 130 -2.22 4.35 -3.10
CA SER A 130 -2.49 4.68 -1.71
C SER A 130 -3.98 4.77 -1.42
N LEU A 131 -4.75 5.47 -2.25
CA LEU A 131 -6.20 5.60 -2.08
C LEU A 131 -6.90 4.23 -2.14
N VAL A 132 -6.50 3.37 -3.08
CA VAL A 132 -7.06 2.02 -3.19
C VAL A 132 -6.73 1.17 -1.95
N LEU A 133 -5.49 1.18 -1.48
CA LEU A 133 -5.09 0.43 -0.27
C LEU A 133 -5.88 0.89 0.96
N LEU A 134 -6.09 2.20 1.12
CA LEU A 134 -6.88 2.75 2.21
C LEU A 134 -8.37 2.38 2.11
N ASP A 135 -8.93 2.32 0.90
CA ASP A 135 -10.31 1.86 0.69
C ASP A 135 -10.47 0.36 0.91
N ILE A 136 -9.50 -0.46 0.48
CA ILE A 136 -9.51 -1.90 0.78
C ILE A 136 -9.44 -2.11 2.29
N HIS A 137 -8.51 -1.46 2.99
CA HIS A 137 -8.44 -1.51 4.45
C HIS A 137 -9.77 -1.15 5.12
N ARG A 138 -10.39 -0.04 4.69
CA ARG A 138 -11.72 0.37 5.14
C ARG A 138 -12.76 -0.72 4.92
N LYS A 139 -12.83 -1.31 3.71
CA LYS A 139 -13.76 -2.39 3.38
C LYS A 139 -13.60 -3.58 4.33
N TRP A 140 -12.37 -4.06 4.55
CA TRP A 140 -12.08 -5.17 5.47
C TRP A 140 -12.51 -4.90 6.92
N MET A 141 -12.43 -3.63 7.34
CA MET A 141 -12.82 -3.25 8.68
C MET A 141 -14.34 -3.05 8.85
N GLU A 142 -14.98 -2.44 7.86
CA GLU A 142 -16.35 -1.93 7.98
C GLU A 142 -17.42 -2.86 7.39
N LEU A 143 -17.10 -3.65 6.36
CA LEU A 143 -18.10 -4.50 5.73
C LEU A 143 -18.42 -5.73 6.60
N PRO A 144 -19.70 -6.02 6.91
CA PRO A 144 -20.08 -7.18 7.71
C PRO A 144 -19.59 -8.51 7.14
N ARG A 145 -19.57 -8.63 5.80
CA ARG A 145 -19.10 -9.83 5.09
C ARG A 145 -17.63 -10.19 5.34
N PHE A 146 -16.83 -9.24 5.85
CA PHE A 146 -15.43 -9.46 6.19
C PHE A 146 -15.17 -9.73 7.67
N HIS A 147 -16.22 -9.84 8.49
CA HIS A 147 -16.07 -10.03 9.94
C HIS A 147 -15.12 -11.18 10.31
N SER A 148 -15.30 -12.35 9.68
CA SER A 148 -14.48 -13.56 9.93
C SER A 148 -13.06 -13.47 9.37
N TYR A 149 -12.76 -12.46 8.55
CA TYR A 149 -11.47 -12.32 7.88
C TYR A 149 -10.66 -11.11 8.40
N ARG A 150 -11.18 -10.35 9.37
CA ARG A 150 -10.51 -9.15 9.93
C ARG A 150 -9.09 -9.38 10.44
N TRP A 151 -8.74 -10.60 10.82
CA TRP A 151 -7.36 -10.95 11.21
C TRP A 151 -6.35 -10.60 10.11
N TYR A 152 -6.72 -10.70 8.83
CA TYR A 152 -5.87 -10.32 7.71
C TYR A 152 -5.66 -8.80 7.62
N ALA A 153 -6.67 -8.03 8.04
CA ALA A 153 -6.57 -6.58 8.23
C ALA A 153 -5.66 -6.20 9.40
N TYR A 154 -5.47 -7.06 10.39
CA TYR A 154 -4.58 -6.79 11.52
C TYR A 154 -3.10 -7.06 11.24
N GLY A 155 -2.81 -7.73 10.11
CA GLY A 155 -1.47 -7.96 9.58
C GLY A 155 -1.29 -7.29 8.22
N VAL A 156 -1.22 -8.11 7.17
CA VAL A 156 -0.83 -7.71 5.79
C VAL A 156 -1.62 -6.52 5.25
N VAL A 157 -2.95 -6.53 5.32
CA VAL A 157 -3.73 -5.40 4.76
C VAL A 157 -3.52 -4.14 5.59
N GLY A 158 -3.32 -4.26 6.91
CA GLY A 158 -2.97 -3.14 7.77
C GLY A 158 -1.60 -2.54 7.43
N SER A 159 -0.58 -3.37 7.17
CA SER A 159 0.76 -2.89 6.84
C SER A 159 0.81 -2.24 5.46
N CYS A 160 0.11 -2.80 4.47
CA CYS A 160 -0.02 -2.15 3.15
C CYS A 160 -0.84 -0.85 3.25
N ALA A 161 -1.87 -0.80 4.10
CA ALA A 161 -2.61 0.44 4.35
C ALA A 161 -1.75 1.52 5.01
N LEU A 162 -0.84 1.13 5.91
CA LEU A 162 0.16 2.04 6.46
C LEU A 162 1.07 2.59 5.36
N HIS A 163 1.64 1.72 4.51
CA HIS A 163 2.47 2.15 3.38
C HIS A 163 1.70 3.14 2.49
N GLY A 164 0.45 2.81 2.14
CA GLY A 164 -0.44 3.70 1.41
C GLY A 164 -0.65 5.04 2.11
N ALA A 165 -0.90 5.04 3.42
CA ALA A 165 -1.10 6.25 4.20
C ALA A 165 0.14 7.16 4.20
N VAL A 166 1.33 6.61 4.47
CA VAL A 166 2.57 7.41 4.51
C VAL A 166 2.95 7.93 3.12
N THR A 167 2.77 7.12 2.06
CA THR A 167 3.03 7.58 0.69
C THR A 167 2.04 8.66 0.26
N LEU A 168 0.77 8.57 0.69
CA LEU A 168 -0.21 9.62 0.44
C LEU A 168 0.16 10.91 1.17
N ALA A 169 0.56 10.82 2.44
CA ALA A 169 1.01 11.97 3.22
C ALA A 169 2.22 12.64 2.56
N SER A 170 3.26 11.87 2.20
CA SER A 170 4.43 12.38 1.44
C SER A 170 3.99 13.11 0.17
N SER A 171 3.11 12.51 -0.63
CA SER A 171 2.61 13.13 -1.86
C SER A 171 1.81 14.42 -1.62
N LEU A 172 1.13 14.55 -0.48
CA LEU A 172 0.38 15.74 -0.10
C LEU A 172 1.29 16.84 0.44
N LEU A 173 2.30 16.50 1.25
CA LEU A 173 3.27 17.45 1.82
C LEU A 173 4.16 18.11 0.74
N GLU A 174 4.50 17.36 -0.32
CA GLU A 174 5.33 17.88 -1.41
C GLU A 174 4.57 18.76 -2.43
N GLN A 175 3.27 18.95 -2.21
CA GLN A 175 2.36 19.51 -3.20
C GLN A 175 2.36 21.04 -3.11
N THR A 176 2.98 21.70 -4.10
CA THR A 176 3.12 23.16 -4.16
C THR A 176 1.98 23.86 -4.93
N ASP A 177 1.17 23.13 -5.71
CA ASP A 177 0.08 23.68 -6.54
C ASP A 177 -1.28 22.99 -6.35
N GLN A 178 -2.33 23.80 -6.51
CA GLN A 178 -3.74 23.59 -6.10
C GLN A 178 -4.58 22.59 -6.94
N GLU A 179 -3.99 21.82 -7.86
CA GLU A 179 -4.77 21.12 -8.91
C GLU A 179 -5.33 19.75 -8.52
N ILE A 180 -4.88 19.14 -7.42
CA ILE A 180 -5.49 17.92 -6.89
C ILE A 180 -6.58 18.33 -5.91
N ASN A 181 -7.68 17.56 -5.83
CA ASN A 181 -8.69 17.68 -4.78
C ASN A 181 -8.08 17.35 -3.40
N LEU A 182 -7.17 18.21 -2.91
CA LEU A 182 -6.43 18.11 -1.66
C LEU A 182 -7.39 17.83 -0.52
N SER A 183 -8.56 18.48 -0.54
CA SER A 183 -9.61 18.27 0.45
C SER A 183 -10.17 16.83 0.45
N THR A 184 -10.25 16.16 -0.70
CA THR A 184 -10.76 14.78 -0.79
C THR A 184 -9.70 13.77 -0.37
N HIS A 185 -8.48 13.87 -0.89
CA HIS A 185 -7.40 12.94 -0.52
C HIS A 185 -7.03 13.08 0.96
N ARG A 186 -7.03 14.31 1.48
CA ARG A 186 -6.82 14.57 2.89
C ARG A 186 -7.91 13.96 3.77
N LYS A 187 -9.18 14.05 3.39
CA LYS A 187 -10.27 13.36 4.11
C LYS A 187 -10.07 11.85 4.15
N VAL A 188 -9.58 11.25 3.06
CA VAL A 188 -9.28 9.80 3.03
C VAL A 188 -8.14 9.46 3.99
N PHE A 189 -7.08 10.27 4.02
CA PHE A 189 -5.98 10.14 4.96
C PHE A 189 -6.45 10.30 6.41
N ASP A 190 -7.19 11.37 6.73
CA ASP A 190 -7.73 11.63 8.07
C ASP A 190 -8.62 10.48 8.56
N ALA A 191 -9.47 9.94 7.68
CA ALA A 191 -10.28 8.77 7.99
C ALA A 191 -9.43 7.53 8.28
N ALA A 192 -8.30 7.36 7.58
CA ALA A 192 -7.35 6.28 7.86
C ALA A 192 -6.69 6.44 9.23
N VAL A 193 -6.23 7.65 9.59
CA VAL A 193 -5.66 7.94 10.91
C VAL A 193 -6.65 7.56 12.03
N LEU A 194 -7.92 7.96 11.89
CA LEU A 194 -8.97 7.60 12.83
C LEU A 194 -9.22 6.09 12.94
N ARG A 195 -9.16 5.36 11.80
CA ARG A 195 -9.27 3.90 11.82
C ARG A 195 -8.07 3.26 12.54
N PHE A 196 -6.85 3.71 12.28
CA PHE A 196 -5.65 3.22 12.94
C PHE A 196 -5.71 3.44 14.46
N ASN A 197 -6.17 4.62 14.90
CA ASN A 197 -6.39 4.90 16.32
C ASN A 197 -7.32 3.88 17.00
N LYS A 198 -8.46 3.58 16.36
CA LYS A 198 -9.46 2.62 16.88
C LYS A 198 -8.97 1.18 16.93
N LEU A 199 -7.87 0.85 16.23
CA LEU A 199 -7.35 -0.51 16.09
C LEU A 199 -6.11 -0.80 16.92
N GLN A 200 -5.65 0.15 17.73
CA GLN A 200 -4.48 -0.03 18.60
C GLN A 200 -4.60 -1.26 19.52
N GLU A 201 -5.79 -1.55 20.04
CA GLU A 201 -6.02 -2.74 20.89
C GLU A 201 -6.02 -4.07 20.10
N ARG A 202 -5.95 -4.03 18.77
CA ARG A 202 -6.09 -5.21 17.91
C ARG A 202 -4.76 -5.74 17.37
N SER A 203 -3.73 -4.90 17.26
CA SER A 203 -2.41 -5.30 16.75
C SER A 203 -1.34 -4.28 17.15
N SER A 204 -0.14 -4.78 17.46
CA SER A 204 1.05 -3.96 17.74
C SER A 204 1.41 -3.04 16.57
N LEU A 205 1.09 -3.44 15.34
CA LEU A 205 1.23 -2.60 14.15
C LEU A 205 0.50 -1.26 14.32
N TYR A 206 -0.76 -1.29 14.75
CA TYR A 206 -1.57 -0.08 14.90
C TYR A 206 -1.10 0.81 16.04
N VAL A 207 -0.63 0.22 17.14
CA VAL A 207 -0.03 0.96 18.26
C VAL A 207 1.15 1.80 17.79
N LYS A 208 2.05 1.21 16.99
CA LYS A 208 3.27 1.88 16.52
C LYS A 208 3.01 2.82 15.35
N ALA A 209 2.10 2.46 14.45
CA ALA A 209 1.76 3.25 13.27
C ALA A 209 0.98 4.53 13.60
N TYR A 210 0.06 4.48 14.58
CA TYR A 210 -0.84 5.60 14.85
C TYR A 210 -0.10 6.91 15.20
N PRO A 211 0.91 6.93 16.10
CA PRO A 211 1.66 8.15 16.41
C PRO A 211 2.29 8.80 15.17
N VAL A 212 2.88 7.99 14.28
CA VAL A 212 3.48 8.47 13.02
C VAL A 212 2.42 9.12 12.12
N LEU A 213 1.30 8.43 11.91
CA LEU A 213 0.21 8.94 11.08
C LEU A 213 -0.44 10.21 11.66
N ARG A 214 -0.53 10.30 12.99
CA ARG A 214 -1.02 11.50 13.69
C ARG A 214 -0.08 12.68 13.48
N GLN A 215 1.24 12.45 13.52
CA GLN A 215 2.20 13.52 13.29
C GLN A 215 2.11 14.07 11.86
N LEU A 216 2.04 13.17 10.87
CA LEU A 216 1.81 13.53 9.48
C LEU A 216 0.48 14.29 9.29
N GLN A 217 -0.57 13.90 10.02
CA GLN A 217 -1.85 14.63 10.04
C GLN A 217 -1.70 16.07 10.56
N THR A 218 -0.91 16.27 11.61
CA THR A 218 -0.61 17.60 12.16
C THR A 218 0.14 18.46 11.13
N MET A 219 1.14 17.90 10.45
CA MET A 219 1.89 18.64 9.42
C MET A 219 1.01 19.07 8.25
N LEU A 220 0.18 18.17 7.73
CA LEU A 220 -0.81 18.47 6.69
C LEU A 220 -1.86 19.50 7.13
N SER A 221 -2.01 19.72 8.45
CA SER A 221 -2.83 20.80 9.01
C SER A 221 -2.05 22.11 9.11
N ALA A 222 -0.78 22.05 9.51
CA ALA A 222 0.11 23.18 9.71
C ALA A 222 0.59 23.83 8.39
N GLU A 223 0.55 23.10 7.27
CA GLU A 223 0.75 23.66 5.91
C GLU A 223 -0.26 24.75 5.55
N SER A 224 -1.36 24.90 6.30
CA SER A 224 -2.25 26.06 6.18
C SER A 224 -1.78 27.32 6.92
N LEU A 225 -0.72 27.25 7.76
CA LEU A 225 -0.37 28.32 8.71
C LEU A 225 1.08 28.81 8.71
N SER A 226 2.08 28.09 8.17
CA SER A 226 3.36 28.65 7.68
C SER A 226 4.40 27.54 7.44
N SER A 227 4.70 27.27 6.18
CA SER A 227 5.79 26.40 5.73
C SER A 227 7.19 26.98 5.98
N SER A 228 7.44 27.60 7.14
CA SER A 228 8.73 28.29 7.44
C SER A 228 9.42 27.87 8.74
N SER A 229 8.83 26.95 9.52
CA SER A 229 9.52 26.43 10.71
C SER A 229 10.62 25.45 10.29
N LYS A 230 11.85 25.71 10.74
CA LYS A 230 13.03 24.85 10.54
C LYS A 230 12.78 23.39 10.97
N ALA A 231 12.01 23.19 12.05
CA ALA A 231 11.65 21.87 12.55
C ALA A 231 10.77 21.07 11.56
N ALA A 232 9.85 21.73 10.84
CA ALA A 232 8.99 21.06 9.87
C ALA A 232 9.79 20.59 8.62
N GLN A 233 10.81 21.36 8.24
CA GLN A 233 11.68 21.01 7.12
C GLN A 233 12.67 19.89 7.48
N GLU A 234 13.22 19.91 8.70
CA GLU A 234 14.03 18.82 9.24
C GLU A 234 13.21 17.53 9.35
N PHE A 235 12.01 17.59 9.92
CA PHE A 235 11.11 16.43 9.97
C PHE A 235 10.79 15.89 8.57
N GLY A 236 10.48 16.76 7.60
CA GLY A 236 10.23 16.35 6.22
C GLY A 236 11.39 15.54 5.63
N THR A 237 12.62 15.99 5.88
CA THR A 237 13.83 15.29 5.42
C THR A 237 14.00 13.93 6.11
N TYR A 238 13.80 13.85 7.43
CA TYR A 238 13.87 12.58 8.17
C TYR A 238 12.76 11.61 7.76
N PHE A 239 11.56 12.11 7.50
CA PHE A 239 10.44 11.33 7.03
C PHE A 239 10.73 10.76 5.64
N ASP A 240 11.26 11.57 4.74
CA ASP A 240 11.65 11.20 3.39
C ASP A 240 12.76 10.14 3.35
N ASP A 241 13.75 10.25 4.24
CA ASP A 241 14.80 9.24 4.37
C ASP A 241 14.24 7.94 4.97
N TRP A 242 13.46 8.03 6.04
CA TRP A 242 12.86 6.87 6.68
C TRP A 242 11.98 6.09 5.72
N ILE A 243 11.05 6.77 5.05
CA ILE A 243 10.09 6.11 4.18
C ILE A 243 10.88 5.32 3.12
N ASP A 244 11.99 5.84 2.58
CA ASP A 244 12.80 5.20 1.51
C ASP A 244 13.52 3.95 1.98
N ASN A 245 14.01 3.96 3.21
CA ASN A 245 14.82 2.88 3.75
C ASN A 245 13.98 1.75 4.37
N VAL A 246 12.68 1.97 4.60
CA VAL A 246 11.78 0.93 5.11
C VAL A 246 11.62 -0.23 4.12
N GLN A 247 11.83 -1.45 4.59
CA GLN A 247 11.53 -2.68 3.86
C GLN A 247 10.03 -2.97 3.90
N TRP A 248 9.26 -2.33 3.01
CA TRP A 248 7.79 -2.41 3.02
C TRP A 248 7.19 -3.80 2.74
N LEU A 249 8.00 -4.76 2.28
CA LEU A 249 7.58 -6.16 2.13
C LEU A 249 7.77 -6.99 3.42
N ASP A 250 8.50 -6.46 4.40
CA ASP A 250 8.72 -7.06 5.71
C ASP A 250 8.34 -6.07 6.82
N PRO A 251 7.04 -5.97 7.17
CA PRO A 251 6.56 -5.02 8.18
C PRO A 251 7.17 -5.23 9.58
N GLU A 252 7.69 -6.41 9.88
CA GLU A 252 8.33 -6.70 11.17
C GLU A 252 9.71 -6.03 11.28
N SER A 253 10.34 -5.75 10.13
CA SER A 253 11.64 -5.06 10.04
C SER A 253 11.56 -3.53 10.11
N ILE A 254 10.36 -2.94 10.15
CA ILE A 254 10.20 -1.49 10.27
C ILE A 254 10.86 -1.04 11.57
N ASP A 255 11.87 -0.17 11.47
CA ASP A 255 12.48 0.45 12.64
C ASP A 255 11.55 1.53 13.21
N TRP A 256 10.80 1.12 14.23
CA TRP A 256 9.89 2.00 14.96
C TRP A 256 10.61 2.86 16.00
N ASN A 257 11.83 2.48 16.43
CA ASN A 257 12.57 3.25 17.43
C ASN A 257 12.99 4.61 16.87
N PHE A 258 13.29 4.66 15.57
CA PHE A 258 13.50 5.89 14.82
C PHE A 258 12.39 6.92 15.09
N TRP A 259 11.13 6.49 15.04
CA TRP A 259 9.99 7.38 15.30
C TRP A 259 9.83 7.72 16.77
N ASP A 260 10.10 6.81 17.69
CA ASP A 260 10.03 7.09 19.12
C ASP A 260 11.01 8.20 19.53
N GLU A 261 12.19 8.27 18.91
CA GLU A 261 13.19 9.32 19.15
C GLU A 261 12.71 10.68 18.61
N ILE A 262 12.23 10.72 17.36
CA ILE A 262 11.71 11.93 16.72
C ILE A 262 10.52 12.48 17.51
N LEU A 263 9.54 11.63 17.83
CA LEU A 263 8.34 12.04 18.54
C LEU A 263 8.63 12.51 19.97
N LYS A 264 9.63 11.93 20.67
CA LYS A 264 10.08 12.40 21.98
C LYS A 264 10.79 13.75 21.91
N SER A 265 11.56 14.00 20.86
CA SER A 265 12.28 15.27 20.67
C SER A 265 11.31 16.44 20.47
N GLU A 266 10.25 16.27 19.67
CA GLU A 266 9.24 17.32 19.44
C GLU A 266 8.37 17.60 20.67
N LEU A 267 8.07 16.57 21.48
CA LEU A 267 7.34 16.75 22.75
C LEU A 267 8.14 17.55 23.79
N SER A 268 9.46 17.64 23.65
CA SER A 268 10.32 18.41 24.55
C SER A 268 10.44 19.90 24.21
N GLU A 269 9.97 20.32 23.03
CA GLU A 269 10.05 21.71 22.55
C GLU A 269 8.76 22.53 22.80
N VAL A 270 7.72 21.96 23.42
CA VAL A 270 6.52 22.72 23.80
C VAL A 270 6.75 23.40 25.15
N PRO A 271 6.89 24.74 25.23
CA PRO A 271 7.01 25.43 26.51
C PRO A 271 5.67 25.37 27.25
N SER A 272 5.73 25.04 28.54
CA SER A 272 4.62 25.08 29.49
C SER A 272 3.92 26.44 29.59
#